data_AF-A0A969Q5I7-F1
#
_entry.id   AF-A0A969Q5I7-F1
#
_cell.length_a   1.000
_cell.length_b   1.000
_cell.length_c   1.000
_cell.angle_alpha   90.00
_cell.angle_beta   90.00
_cell.angle_gamma   90.00
#
_symmetry.space_group_name_H-M   'P 1'
#
loop_
_entity.id
_entity.type
_entity.pdbx_description
1 polymer ?
#
loop_
_entity_poly.entity_id
_entity_poly.type
_entity_poly.pdbx_seq_one_letter_code
_entity_poly.pdbx_strand_id
1 'polypeptide(L)'
;MNALRIIAIANQKGGVGKTTTTINLATALAAIGERVLIIDLDPQGNASTGLGIDRKNRPVSSYDVMIAQASLAEAAVPTAVPNLSIVPSTLDLLGIEMEIAGQPDRVHRLRKAIDAARAPGGAPSISIPWKPRSCSRPGARSRRSSAAC
;
A
#
# COMPACT_ATOMS: atom_id res chain seq x y z
N MET A 1 21.92 -10.58 -3.35
CA MET A 1 20.87 -9.53 -3.33
C MET A 1 19.53 -10.22 -3.37
N ASN A 2 18.66 -10.01 -2.38
CA ASN A 2 17.32 -10.61 -2.39
C ASN A 2 16.50 -9.95 -3.50
N ALA A 3 16.10 -10.74 -4.51
CA ALA A 3 15.29 -10.25 -5.61
C ALA A 3 13.90 -9.83 -5.10
N LEU A 4 13.36 -8.73 -5.63
CA LEU A 4 11.99 -8.30 -5.34
C LEU A 4 11.00 -9.40 -5.78
N ARG A 5 10.33 -10.03 -4.82
CA ARG A 5 9.28 -11.04 -5.07
C ARG A 5 7.93 -10.34 -5.26
N ILE A 6 7.22 -10.69 -6.33
CA ILE A 6 5.89 -10.16 -6.66
C ILE A 6 4.88 -11.29 -6.50
N ILE A 7 3.85 -11.08 -5.68
CA ILE A 7 2.78 -12.04 -5.44
C ILE A 7 1.47 -11.38 -5.87
N ALA A 8 0.78 -11.98 -6.84
CA ALA A 8 -0.52 -11.52 -7.31
C ALA A 8 -1.63 -12.40 -6.73
N ILE A 9 -2.60 -11.78 -6.06
CA ILE A 9 -3.79 -12.45 -5.52
C ILE A 9 -4.99 -12.09 -6.41
N ALA A 10 -5.35 -13.00 -7.31
CA ALA A 10 -6.41 -12.78 -8.29
C ALA A 10 -7.44 -13.92 -8.27
N ASN A 11 -8.71 -13.56 -8.42
CA ASN A 11 -9.85 -14.48 -8.56
C ASN A 11 -11.05 -13.69 -9.11
N GLN A 12 -11.70 -14.22 -10.15
CA GLN A 12 -12.81 -13.57 -10.86
C GLN A 12 -14.10 -13.46 -10.01
N LYS A 13 -14.23 -14.23 -8.93
CA LYS A 13 -15.42 -14.17 -8.05
C LYS A 13 -15.25 -13.13 -6.93
N GLY A 14 -16.30 -12.33 -6.70
CA GLY A 14 -16.40 -11.41 -5.56
C GLY A 14 -16.54 -12.17 -4.22
N GLY A 15 -16.08 -11.56 -3.12
CA GLY A 15 -16.29 -12.12 -1.77
C GLY A 15 -15.48 -13.38 -1.41
N VAL A 16 -14.54 -13.81 -2.25
CA VAL A 16 -13.72 -15.02 -2.02
C VAL A 16 -12.50 -14.80 -1.11
N GLY A 17 -12.44 -13.67 -0.39
CA GLY A 17 -11.38 -13.37 0.56
C GLY A 17 -10.07 -12.86 -0.03
N LYS A 18 -9.99 -12.45 -1.31
CA LYS A 18 -8.76 -11.90 -1.92
C LYS A 18 -8.10 -10.83 -1.06
N THR A 19 -8.85 -9.77 -0.72
CA THR A 19 -8.37 -8.65 0.09
C THR A 19 -7.92 -9.10 1.48
N THR A 20 -8.73 -9.95 2.13
CA THR A 20 -8.41 -10.51 3.45
C THR A 20 -7.12 -11.31 3.41
N THR A 21 -6.94 -12.17 2.41
CA THR A 21 -5.72 -12.95 2.20
C THR A 21 -4.53 -12.04 1.93
N THR A 22 -4.68 -11.02 1.08
CA THR A 22 -3.61 -10.05 0.78
C THR A 22 -3.15 -9.33 2.05
N ILE A 23 -4.07 -8.78 2.85
CA ILE A 23 -3.73 -8.06 4.08
C ILE A 23 -3.05 -9.00 5.08
N ASN A 24 -3.61 -10.19 5.32
CA ASN A 24 -3.06 -11.11 6.32
C ASN A 24 -1.69 -11.65 5.90
N LEU A 25 -1.51 -12.02 4.63
CA LEU A 25 -0.23 -12.46 4.09
C LEU A 25 0.82 -11.35 4.21
N ALA A 26 0.48 -10.13 3.81
CA ALA A 26 1.39 -8.99 3.88
C ALA A 26 1.78 -8.65 5.32
N THR A 27 0.81 -8.70 6.25
CA THR A 27 1.05 -8.48 7.68
C THR A 27 1.95 -9.55 8.27
N ALA A 28 1.73 -10.83 7.92
CA ALA A 28 2.58 -11.94 8.37
C ALA A 28 4.01 -11.82 7.85
N LEU A 29 4.19 -11.47 6.57
CA LEU A 29 5.50 -11.20 5.98
C LEU A 29 6.20 -10.02 6.67
N ALA A 30 5.48 -8.93 6.92
CA ALA A 30 6.01 -7.77 7.63
C ALA A 30 6.43 -8.09 9.07
N ALA A 31 5.66 -8.94 9.76
CA ALA A 31 5.94 -9.38 11.13
C ALA A 31 7.21 -10.23 11.25
N ILE A 32 7.60 -10.96 10.19
CA ILE A 32 8.87 -11.71 10.15
C ILE A 32 10.05 -10.87 9.62
N GLY A 33 9.86 -9.55 9.49
CA GLY A 33 10.92 -8.60 9.14
C GLY A 33 11.04 -8.27 7.64
N GLU A 34 10.16 -8.80 6.79
CA GLU A 34 10.15 -8.44 5.37
C GLU A 34 9.57 -7.04 5.16
N ARG A 35 10.07 -6.32 4.14
CA ARG A 35 9.45 -5.06 3.71
C ARG A 35 8.43 -5.35 2.63
N VAL A 36 7.19 -4.95 2.87
CA VAL A 36 6.05 -5.31 2.03
C VAL A 36 5.35 -4.05 1.53
N LEU A 37 5.04 -4.04 0.23
CA LEU A 37 4.19 -3.06 -0.40
C LEU A 37 2.97 -3.77 -0.97
N ILE A 38 1.77 -3.43 -0.48
CA ILE A 38 0.52 -3.81 -1.14
C ILE A 38 0.23 -2.80 -2.24
N ILE A 39 -0.22 -3.26 -3.40
CA ILE A 39 -0.79 -2.41 -4.46
C ILE A 39 -2.26 -2.79 -4.59
N ASP A 40 -3.15 -1.89 -4.16
CA ASP A 40 -4.60 -2.09 -4.25
C ASP A 40 -5.07 -1.71 -5.67
N LEU A 41 -5.66 -2.65 -6.39
CA LEU A 41 -6.17 -2.46 -7.76
C LEU A 41 -7.69 -2.68 -7.85
N ASP A 42 -8.37 -2.77 -6.70
CA ASP A 42 -9.82 -2.82 -6.63
C ASP A 42 -10.35 -1.39 -6.45
N PRO A 43 -11.19 -0.84 -7.37
CA PRO A 43 -11.74 0.50 -7.22
C PRO A 43 -12.49 0.74 -5.89
N GLN A 44 -12.96 -0.31 -5.23
CA GLN A 44 -13.60 -0.20 -3.92
C GLN A 44 -12.60 0.15 -2.79
N GLY A 45 -11.32 -0.12 -3.00
CA GLY A 45 -10.25 0.16 -2.05
C GLY A 45 -10.41 -0.56 -0.72
N ASN A 46 -10.85 -1.82 -0.80
CA ASN A 46 -11.09 -2.66 0.35
C ASN A 46 -9.80 -2.95 1.14
N ALA A 47 -8.64 -3.08 0.46
CA ALA A 47 -7.38 -3.34 1.17
C ALA A 47 -6.94 -2.11 1.98
N SER A 48 -7.04 -0.95 1.34
CA SER A 48 -6.78 0.35 1.95
C SER A 48 -7.66 0.60 3.18
N THR A 49 -8.97 0.31 3.07
CA THR A 49 -9.92 0.43 4.20
C THR A 49 -9.60 -0.57 5.31
N GLY A 50 -9.31 -1.83 4.96
CA GLY A 50 -8.95 -2.87 5.92
C GLY A 50 -7.66 -2.58 6.70
N LEU A 51 -6.78 -1.73 6.17
CA LEU A 51 -5.56 -1.24 6.83
C LEU A 51 -5.74 0.10 7.55
N GLY A 52 -6.97 0.62 7.64
CA GLY A 52 -7.29 1.87 8.34
C GLY A 52 -6.93 3.15 7.57
N ILE A 53 -6.73 3.07 6.25
CA ILE A 53 -6.47 4.25 5.42
C ILE A 53 -7.79 4.80 4.89
N ASP A 54 -8.29 5.89 5.48
CA ASP A 54 -9.50 6.58 5.01
C ASP A 54 -9.35 7.12 3.57
N ARG A 55 -10.46 7.24 2.83
CA ARG A 55 -10.48 7.80 1.46
C ARG A 55 -9.83 9.17 1.35
N LYS A 56 -10.07 10.06 2.32
CA LYS A 56 -9.45 11.41 2.38
C LYS A 56 -7.92 11.37 2.49
N ASN A 57 -7.35 10.25 2.92
CA ASN A 57 -5.91 10.03 3.07
C ASN A 57 -5.32 9.26 1.88
N ARG A 58 -5.99 9.28 0.72
CA ARG A 58 -5.55 8.64 -0.54
C ARG A 58 -5.41 9.69 -1.67
N PRO A 59 -4.59 10.74 -1.50
CA PRO A 59 -4.47 11.83 -2.49
C PRO A 59 -3.75 11.39 -3.78
N VAL A 60 -2.92 10.36 -3.69
CA VAL A 60 -2.27 9.68 -4.80
C VAL A 60 -2.56 8.19 -4.63
N SER A 61 -2.92 7.54 -5.72
CA SER A 61 -3.46 6.19 -5.72
C SER A 61 -2.86 5.34 -6.85
N SER A 62 -3.23 4.07 -6.88
CA SER A 62 -2.89 3.18 -7.97
C SER A 62 -3.44 3.65 -9.32
N TYR A 63 -4.51 4.45 -9.35
CA TYR A 63 -4.97 5.08 -10.59
C TYR A 63 -3.90 6.02 -11.16
N ASP A 64 -3.35 6.93 -10.34
CA ASP A 64 -2.31 7.90 -10.74
C ASP A 64 -1.05 7.20 -11.25
N VAL A 65 -0.68 6.09 -10.60
CA VAL A 65 0.41 5.21 -11.06
C VAL A 65 0.07 4.56 -12.40
N MET A 66 -1.16 4.06 -12.54
CA MET A 66 -1.61 3.40 -13.76
C MET A 66 -1.74 4.37 -14.93
N ILE A 67 -1.98 5.67 -14.72
CA ILE A 67 -1.94 6.70 -15.77
C ILE A 67 -0.55 7.29 -16.00
N ALA A 68 0.46 6.88 -15.21
CA ALA A 68 1.84 7.38 -15.22
C ALA A 68 1.99 8.86 -14.80
N GLN A 69 1.10 9.34 -13.93
CA GLN A 69 1.17 10.66 -13.30
C GLN A 69 1.87 10.64 -11.93
N ALA A 70 2.05 9.46 -11.34
CA ALA A 70 2.80 9.27 -10.10
C ALA A 70 3.64 7.99 -10.13
N SER A 71 4.73 7.99 -9.39
CA SER A 71 5.54 6.80 -9.09
C SER A 71 4.92 5.97 -7.96
N LEU A 72 5.33 4.70 -7.87
CA LEU A 72 4.94 3.84 -6.73
C LEU A 72 5.41 4.41 -5.39
N ALA A 73 6.54 5.14 -5.36
CA ALA A 73 7.07 5.75 -4.14
C ALA A 73 6.22 6.93 -3.68
N GLU A 74 5.74 7.76 -4.60
CA GLU A 74 4.85 8.89 -4.29
C GLU A 74 3.46 8.42 -3.84
N ALA A 75 2.96 7.33 -4.43
CA ALA A 75 1.66 6.78 -4.07
C ALA A 75 1.68 5.89 -2.81
N ALA A 76 2.86 5.47 -2.33
CA ALA A 76 2.97 4.58 -1.18
C ALA A 76 2.67 5.32 0.13
N VAL A 77 1.71 4.77 0.88
CA VAL A 77 1.29 5.25 2.20
C VAL A 77 1.72 4.24 3.26
N PRO A 78 2.40 4.66 4.35
CA PRO A 78 2.74 3.76 5.45
C PRO A 78 1.47 3.35 6.21
N THR A 79 1.40 2.09 6.62
CA THR A 79 0.29 1.59 7.45
C THR A 79 0.65 1.67 8.94
N ALA A 80 -0.30 1.32 9.82
CA ALA A 80 -0.01 1.14 11.25
C ALA A 80 0.89 -0.08 11.53
N VAL A 81 1.01 -1.01 10.58
CA VAL A 81 1.85 -2.20 10.70
C VAL A 81 3.29 -1.83 10.26
N PRO A 82 4.31 -2.02 11.12
CA PRO A 82 5.70 -1.77 10.75
C PRO A 82 6.11 -2.57 9.51
N ASN A 83 6.98 -2.00 8.67
CA ASN A 83 7.45 -2.59 7.40
C ASN A 83 6.37 -2.87 6.33
N LEU A 84 5.11 -2.46 6.57
CA LEU A 84 4.02 -2.59 5.61
C LEU A 84 3.54 -1.23 5.12
N SER A 85 3.63 -1.03 3.81
CA SER A 85 3.07 0.13 3.10
C SER A 85 2.03 -0.33 2.07
N ILE A 86 1.19 0.60 1.62
CA ILE A 86 0.17 0.35 0.61
C ILE A 86 0.15 1.49 -0.42
N VAL A 87 0.08 1.15 -1.71
CA VAL A 87 -0.43 2.05 -2.74
C VAL A 87 -1.95 1.88 -2.75
N PRO A 88 -2.71 2.89 -2.28
CA PRO A 88 -4.14 2.76 -2.13
C PRO A 88 -4.87 2.88 -3.46
N SER A 89 -6.14 2.47 -3.52
CA SER A 89 -7.00 2.71 -4.67
C SER A 89 -8.18 3.63 -4.34
N THR A 90 -8.70 4.24 -5.41
CA THR A 90 -9.88 5.10 -5.43
C THR A 90 -10.86 4.61 -6.50
N LEU A 91 -12.07 5.19 -6.51
CA LEU A 91 -13.11 4.88 -7.50
C LEU A 91 -12.71 5.25 -8.93
N ASP A 92 -11.71 6.11 -9.11
CA ASP A 92 -11.21 6.56 -10.41
C ASP A 92 -10.71 5.40 -11.28
N LEU A 93 -10.28 4.30 -10.64
CA LEU A 93 -9.95 3.04 -11.33
C LEU A 93 -11.10 2.45 -12.15
N LEU A 94 -12.37 2.81 -11.91
CA LEU A 94 -13.48 2.36 -12.76
C LEU A 94 -13.37 2.87 -14.20
N GLY A 95 -12.72 4.03 -14.41
CA GLY A 95 -12.54 4.65 -15.73
C GLY A 95 -11.22 4.29 -16.42
N ILE A 96 -10.29 3.63 -15.71
CA ILE A 96 -8.90 3.49 -16.17
C ILE A 96 -8.79 2.85 -17.55
N GLU A 97 -9.57 1.80 -17.83
CA GLU A 97 -9.51 1.07 -19.09
C GLU A 97 -9.81 1.97 -20.28
N MET A 98 -10.79 2.88 -20.14
CA MET A 98 -11.13 3.84 -21.21
C MET A 98 -10.02 4.85 -21.43
N GLU A 99 -9.40 5.33 -20.35
CA GLU A 99 -8.35 6.34 -20.40
C GLU A 99 -7.04 5.81 -21.04
N ILE A 100 -6.72 4.54 -20.80
CA ILE A 100 -5.52 3.90 -21.37
C ILE A 100 -5.80 3.07 -22.62
N ALA A 101 -7.04 3.05 -23.13
CA ALA A 101 -7.46 2.20 -24.26
C ALA A 101 -6.61 2.41 -25.52
N GLY A 102 -6.28 3.66 -25.84
CA GLY A 102 -5.47 4.04 -27.01
C GLY A 102 -3.98 3.73 -26.87
N GLN A 103 -3.55 3.23 -25.71
CA GLN A 103 -2.13 3.05 -25.42
C GLN A 103 -1.67 1.62 -25.73
N PRO A 104 -0.60 1.44 -26.52
CA PRO A 104 -0.15 0.13 -26.96
C PRO A 104 0.39 -0.73 -25.80
N ASP A 105 0.78 -0.10 -24.69
CA ASP A 105 1.41 -0.75 -23.54
C ASP A 105 0.47 -0.87 -22.32
N ARG A 106 -0.83 -0.63 -22.48
CA ARG A 106 -1.81 -0.56 -21.37
C ARG A 106 -1.74 -1.73 -20.38
N VAL A 107 -1.58 -2.96 -20.87
CA VAL A 107 -1.52 -4.18 -20.05
C VAL A 107 -0.22 -4.29 -19.24
N HIS A 108 0.82 -3.56 -19.64
CA HIS A 108 2.14 -3.58 -19.03
C HIS A 108 2.41 -2.40 -18.09
N ARG A 109 1.44 -1.49 -17.90
CA ARG A 109 1.66 -0.23 -17.14
C ARG A 109 2.10 -0.48 -15.69
N LEU A 110 1.41 -1.35 -14.96
CA LEU A 110 1.83 -1.71 -13.60
C LEU A 110 3.23 -2.35 -13.58
N ARG A 111 3.53 -3.22 -14.56
CA ARG A 111 4.84 -3.84 -14.66
C ARG A 111 5.93 -2.79 -14.87
N LYS A 112 5.71 -1.82 -15.76
CA LYS A 112 6.64 -0.70 -15.99
C LYS A 112 6.86 0.12 -14.72
N ALA A 113 5.79 0.41 -13.97
CA ALA A 113 5.90 1.11 -12.69
C ALA A 113 6.74 0.33 -11.67
N ILE A 114 6.54 -0.99 -11.57
CA ILE A 114 7.32 -1.88 -10.69
C ILE A 114 8.79 -1.96 -11.13
N ASP A 115 9.05 -2.08 -12.44
CA ASP A 115 10.40 -2.17 -12.98
C ASP A 115 11.16 -0.84 -12.82
N ALA A 116 10.48 0.30 -12.95
CA ALA A 116 11.05 1.62 -12.65
C ALA A 116 11.47 1.73 -11.17
N ALA A 117 10.67 1.18 -10.24
CA ALA A 117 11.01 1.13 -8.82
C ALA A 117 12.15 0.13 -8.48
N ARG A 118 12.62 -0.66 -9.45
CA ARG A 118 13.76 -1.59 -9.29
C ARG A 118 15.08 -1.04 -9.81
N ALA A 119 15.06 0.01 -10.63
CA ALA A 119 16.26 0.53 -11.28
C ALA A 119 17.28 1.01 -10.23
N PRO A 120 18.59 0.71 -10.37
CA PRO A 120 19.62 1.19 -9.44
C PRO A 120 19.67 2.73 -9.50
N GLY A 121 19.26 3.37 -8.40
CA GLY A 121 19.01 4.82 -8.31
C GLY A 121 17.54 5.16 -8.01
N GLY A 122 16.61 4.25 -8.32
CA GLY A 122 15.23 4.23 -7.87
C GLY A 122 15.09 3.43 -6.57
N ALA A 123 15.67 3.95 -5.49
CA ALA A 123 15.48 3.51 -4.10
C ALA A 123 15.60 1.99 -3.77
N PRO A 124 16.79 1.48 -3.38
CA PRO A 124 16.84 0.31 -2.51
C PRO A 124 16.46 0.77 -1.11
N SER A 125 15.26 0.39 -0.66
CA SER A 125 14.50 0.93 0.47
C SER A 125 13.51 2.00 0.05
N ILE A 126 12.23 1.62 0.02
CA ILE A 126 11.20 2.50 0.56
C ILE A 126 11.57 2.69 2.05
N SER A 127 12.56 3.54 2.30
CA SER A 127 12.77 4.18 3.59
C SER A 127 11.87 5.40 3.54
N ILE A 128 10.57 5.17 3.71
CA ILE A 128 9.73 6.26 4.22
C ILE A 128 10.40 6.60 5.55
N PRO A 129 10.89 7.83 5.77
CA PRO A 129 11.38 8.21 7.07
C PRO A 129 10.20 8.02 8.04
N TRP A 130 10.23 6.93 8.80
CA TRP A 130 9.36 6.74 9.94
C TRP A 130 9.75 7.84 10.93
N LYS A 131 9.04 8.96 10.89
CA LYS A 131 9.00 9.89 12.00
C LYS A 131 7.99 9.26 12.96
N PRO A 132 8.40 8.71 14.12
CA PRO A 132 7.42 8.37 15.14
C PRO A 132 6.61 9.65 15.35
N ARG A 133 5.29 9.59 15.13
CA ARG A 133 4.44 10.59 15.77
C ARG A 133 4.76 10.43 17.23
N SER A 134 5.38 11.44 17.83
CA SER A 134 5.51 11.53 19.27
C SER A 134 4.11 11.33 19.79
N CYS A 135 3.86 10.17 20.39
CA CYS A 135 2.67 9.96 21.17
C CYS A 135 2.83 10.89 22.36
N SER A 136 2.37 12.14 22.22
CA SER A 136 2.27 13.06 23.34
C SER A 136 1.23 12.43 24.25
N ARG A 137 1.71 11.67 25.23
CA ARG A 137 0.92 11.23 26.36
C ARG A 137 0.12 12.43 26.84
N PRO A 138 -1.22 12.38 26.89
CA PRO A 138 -1.97 13.40 27.58
C PRO A 138 -1.54 13.34 29.04
N GLY A 139 -0.89 14.41 29.51
CA GLY A 139 -0.66 14.74 30.91
C GLY A 139 -0.27 13.58 31.83
N ALA A 140 1.02 13.44 32.12
CA ALA A 140 1.46 12.84 33.38
C ALA A 140 0.99 13.74 34.54
N ARG A 141 -0.27 13.60 34.95
CA ARG A 141 -0.70 13.97 36.29
C ARG A 141 -0.41 12.80 37.19
N SER A 142 0.42 13.09 38.19
CA SER A 142 0.64 12.27 39.36
C SER A 142 -0.68 11.72 39.91
N ARG A 143 -0.74 10.40 40.07
CA ARG A 143 -1.27 9.76 41.29
C ARG A 143 -0.93 8.28 41.30
N ARG A 144 -0.51 7.87 42.49
CA ARG A 144 -0.24 6.51 42.93
C ARG A 144 -1.50 5.65 42.77
N SER A 145 -1.24 4.34 42.71
CA SER A 145 -2.04 3.20 43.19
C SER A 145 -2.61 2.25 42.14
N SER A 146 -2.12 1.01 42.23
CA SER A 146 -2.84 -0.27 42.11
C SER A 146 -3.43 -0.73 40.77
N ALA A 147 -2.84 -1.85 40.32
CA ALA A 147 -3.50 -3.10 39.90
C ALA A 147 -4.10 -3.26 38.49
N ALA A 148 -3.57 -4.30 37.83
CA ALA A 148 -4.27 -5.38 37.11
C ALA A 148 -4.74 -5.20 35.65
N CYS A 149 -4.32 -6.20 34.86
CA CYS A 149 -4.70 -6.66 33.51
C CYS A 149 -4.28 -5.81 32.31
#